data_AF-A0A453LBR0-F1
#
_entry.id   AF-A0A453LBR0-F1
#
_cell.length_a   1.000
_cell.length_b   1.000
_cell.length_c   1.000
_cell.angle_alpha   90.00
_cell.angle_beta   90.00
_cell.angle_gamma   90.00
#
_symmetry.space_group_name_H-M   'P 1'
#
loop_
_entity.id
_entity.type
_entity.pdbx_description
1 polymer ?
#
loop_
_entity_poly.entity_id
_entity_poly.type
_entity_poly.pdbx_seq_one_letter_code
_entity_poly.pdbx_strand_id
1 'polypeptide(L)'
;QFGSAVSELRAQVEMMVLSADGNDGMRTCVLRPSNLFGPGDSSLVRFVAGYARSPLGKFVIGSGGSKSDFTYVENVVHANICAEQALCSNAASVAGKVHF
;
A
#
# COMPACT_ATOMS: atom_id res chain seq x y z
N GLN A 1 13.58 -14.27 8.25
CA GLN A 1 13.62 -13.74 6.88
C GLN A 1 12.50 -14.42 6.09
N PHE A 2 11.34 -13.77 5.96
CA PHE A 2 10.31 -14.16 4.98
C PHE A 2 9.96 -12.90 4.19
N GLY A 3 10.91 -12.41 3.38
CA GLY A 3 10.62 -11.56 2.24
C GLY A 3 10.25 -12.46 1.07
N SER A 4 9.15 -13.21 1.21
CA SER A 4 8.89 -14.42 0.43
C SER A 4 8.12 -14.10 -0.85
N ALA A 5 8.75 -14.23 -2.02
CA ALA A 5 8.17 -14.28 -3.38
C ALA A 5 7.19 -13.16 -3.80
N VAL A 6 6.14 -12.88 -3.02
CA VAL A 6 5.17 -11.80 -3.20
C VAL A 6 5.85 -10.44 -3.24
N SER A 7 6.83 -10.17 -2.37
CA SER A 7 7.57 -8.89 -2.40
C SER A 7 8.41 -8.74 -3.67
N GLU A 8 9.04 -9.83 -4.13
CA GLU A 8 9.80 -9.85 -5.39
C GLU A 8 8.88 -9.68 -6.59
N LEU A 9 7.74 -10.36 -6.60
CA LEU A 9 6.71 -10.23 -7.62
C LEU A 9 6.17 -8.80 -7.69
N ARG A 10 5.87 -8.19 -6.53
CA ARG A 10 5.45 -6.78 -6.46
C ARG A 10 6.52 -5.87 -7.05
N ALA A 11 7.78 -6.04 -6.67
CA ALA A 11 8.87 -5.26 -7.23
C ALA A 11 9.01 -5.43 -8.76
N GLN A 12 8.84 -6.63 -9.28
CA GLN A 12 8.85 -6.89 -10.73
C GLN A 12 7.69 -6.20 -11.44
N VAL A 13 6.47 -6.31 -10.91
CA VAL A 13 5.28 -5.64 -11.46
C VAL A 13 5.46 -4.12 -11.47
N GLU A 14 5.98 -3.55 -10.38
CA GLU A 14 6.26 -2.12 -10.31
C GLU A 14 7.27 -1.68 -11.37
N MET A 15 8.36 -2.44 -11.58
CA MET A 15 9.31 -2.14 -12.64
C MET A 15 8.66 -2.21 -14.03
N MET A 16 7.81 -3.20 -14.29
CA MET A 16 7.08 -3.32 -15.57
C MET A 16 6.19 -2.09 -15.80
N VAL A 17 5.41 -1.68 -14.80
CA VAL A 17 4.54 -0.50 -14.90
C VAL A 17 5.33 0.77 -15.17
N LEU A 18 6.44 0.99 -14.45
CA LEU A 18 7.28 2.18 -14.63
C LEU A 18 7.98 2.18 -15.98
N SER A 19 8.42 1.01 -16.48
CA SER A 19 9.05 0.89 -17.80
C SER A 19 8.09 1.18 -18.96
N ALA A 20 6.77 1.09 -18.72
CA ALA A 20 5.75 1.42 -19.70
C ALA A 20 5.43 2.93 -19.77
N ASP A 21 5.95 3.76 -18.85
CA ASP A 21 5.71 5.21 -18.91
C ASP A 21 6.30 5.80 -20.19
N GLY A 22 5.50 6.61 -20.88
CA GLY A 22 5.88 7.28 -22.12
C GLY A 22 5.79 6.40 -23.36
N ASN A 23 5.62 5.08 -23.24
CA ASN A 23 5.42 4.22 -24.40
C ASN A 23 4.02 4.45 -25.00
N ASP A 24 3.95 4.69 -26.31
CA ASP A 24 2.70 4.94 -27.05
C ASP A 24 1.83 6.07 -26.46
N GLY A 25 2.45 7.03 -25.76
CA GLY A 25 1.74 8.11 -25.09
C GLY A 25 1.06 7.73 -23.77
N MET A 26 1.22 6.49 -23.29
CA MET A 26 0.73 6.05 -21.99
C MET A 26 1.52 6.68 -20.85
N ARG A 27 0.84 7.10 -19.78
CA ARG A 27 1.47 7.60 -18.56
C ARG A 27 1.18 6.69 -17.39
N THR A 28 2.18 6.39 -16.58
CA THR A 28 2.07 5.45 -15.45
C THR A 28 2.71 6.02 -14.20
N CYS A 29 2.23 5.58 -13.04
CA CYS A 29 2.87 5.80 -11.75
C CYS A 29 2.56 4.61 -10.83
N VAL A 30 3.26 4.51 -9.71
CA VAL A 30 3.06 3.46 -8.71
C VAL A 30 2.73 4.09 -7.35
N LEU A 31 1.70 3.59 -6.69
CA LEU A 31 1.37 3.91 -5.30
C LEU A 31 1.72 2.72 -4.40
N ARG A 32 2.44 2.97 -3.29
CA ARG A 32 2.87 1.97 -2.30
C ARG A 32 2.20 2.19 -0.94
N PRO A 33 0.89 1.91 -0.82
CA PRO A 33 0.22 2.04 0.46
C PRO A 33 0.76 1.02 1.47
N SER A 34 0.65 1.36 2.76
CA SER A 34 0.93 0.44 3.86
C SER A 34 -0.24 -0.53 4.08
N ASN A 35 -0.32 -1.20 5.24
CA ASN A 35 -1.37 -2.17 5.50
C ASN A 35 -2.75 -1.51 5.45
N LEU A 36 -3.61 -1.95 4.53
CA LEU A 36 -4.93 -1.38 4.36
C LEU A 36 -5.87 -1.82 5.48
N PHE A 37 -6.72 -0.91 5.95
CA PHE A 37 -7.84 -1.22 6.83
C PHE A 37 -9.04 -0.31 6.54
N GLY A 38 -10.23 -0.72 6.94
CA GLY A 38 -11.43 0.11 6.80
C GLY A 38 -12.73 -0.69 6.82
N PRO A 39 -13.86 -0.07 6.43
CA PRO A 39 -15.16 -0.72 6.37
C PRO A 39 -15.12 -2.00 5.53
N GLY A 40 -15.70 -3.08 6.05
CA GLY A 40 -15.70 -4.39 5.39
C GLY A 40 -14.41 -5.21 5.58
N ASP A 41 -13.32 -4.62 6.11
CA ASP A 41 -12.15 -5.39 6.48
C ASP A 41 -12.39 -6.18 7.77
N SER A 42 -12.67 -7.46 7.59
CA SER A 42 -12.81 -8.39 8.70
C SER A 42 -11.48 -9.02 9.12
N SER A 43 -10.41 -8.86 8.33
CA SER A 43 -9.13 -9.52 8.57
C SER A 43 -8.38 -8.89 9.74
N LEU A 44 -8.15 -7.57 9.73
CA LEU A 44 -7.48 -6.86 10.82
C LEU A 44 -8.29 -6.94 12.12
N VAL A 45 -9.60 -6.71 12.03
CA VAL A 45 -10.50 -6.76 13.19
C VAL A 45 -10.52 -8.15 13.81
N ARG A 46 -10.63 -9.22 13.01
CA ARG A 46 -10.57 -10.60 13.52
C ARG A 46 -9.19 -10.94 14.07
N PHE A 47 -8.12 -10.47 13.44
CA PHE A 47 -6.75 -10.69 13.91
C PHE A 47 -6.56 -10.09 15.31
N VAL A 48 -6.88 -8.80 15.48
CA VAL A 48 -6.76 -8.11 16.77
C VAL A 48 -7.69 -8.75 17.81
N ALA A 49 -8.95 -9.00 17.47
CA ALA A 49 -9.92 -9.57 18.40
C ALA A 49 -9.58 -11.03 18.77
N GLY A 50 -9.07 -11.82 17.83
CA GLY A 50 -8.61 -13.19 18.06
C GLY A 50 -7.37 -13.23 18.95
N TYR A 51 -6.40 -12.36 18.68
CA TYR A 51 -5.22 -12.20 19.53
C TYR A 51 -5.61 -11.75 20.94
N ALA A 52 -6.59 -10.85 21.08
CA ALA A 52 -7.08 -10.38 22.38
C ALA A 52 -7.72 -11.46 23.24
N ARG A 53 -8.38 -12.43 22.62
CA ARG A 53 -9.00 -13.56 23.32
C ARG A 53 -8.02 -14.69 23.62
N SER A 54 -6.82 -14.67 23.01
CA SER A 54 -5.83 -15.72 23.22
C SER A 54 -5.22 -15.63 24.61
N PRO A 55 -5.00 -16.74 25.33
CA PRO A 55 -4.23 -16.74 26.59
C PRO A 55 -2.76 -16.32 26.40
N LEU A 56 -2.29 -16.26 25.14
CA LEU A 56 -0.98 -15.72 24.75
C LEU A 56 -1.03 -14.22 24.37
N GLY A 57 -2.23 -13.64 24.34
CA GLY A 57 -2.52 -12.28 23.91
C GLY A 57 -2.07 -11.23 24.91
N LYS A 58 -0.76 -11.07 25.09
CA LYS A 58 -0.19 -9.91 25.79
C LYS A 58 -0.05 -8.78 24.76
N PHE A 59 -0.92 -7.77 24.84
CA PHE A 59 -0.74 -6.55 24.06
C PHE A 59 0.28 -5.65 24.75
N VAL A 60 1.26 -5.20 23.98
CA VAL A 60 2.04 -4.02 24.34
C VAL A 60 1.43 -2.85 23.59
N ILE A 61 0.68 -2.01 24.30
CA ILE A 61 0.19 -0.74 23.78
C ILE A 61 1.23 0.30 24.19
N GLY A 62 2.00 0.84 23.26
CA GLY A 62 3.10 1.77 23.54
C GLY A 62 4.46 1.26 23.07
N SER A 63 5.55 1.57 23.77
CA SER A 63 6.95 1.46 23.31
C SER A 63 7.52 0.03 23.12
N GLY A 64 6.68 -0.97 22.85
CA GLY A 64 7.11 -2.21 22.23
C GLY A 64 7.57 -1.93 20.80
N GLY A 65 8.85 -2.17 20.50
CA GLY A 65 9.57 -1.65 19.31
C GLY A 65 9.08 -2.08 17.92
N SER A 66 7.96 -2.79 17.82
CA SER A 66 7.30 -3.15 16.56
C SER A 66 6.30 -2.05 16.17
N LYS A 67 6.70 -1.14 15.29
CA LYS A 67 5.79 -0.20 14.61
C LYS A 67 5.41 -0.78 13.26
N SER A 68 4.12 -0.75 12.93
CA SER A 68 3.62 -1.11 11.60
C SER A 68 2.71 0.01 11.11
N ASP A 69 2.90 0.42 9.87
CA ASP A 69 2.09 1.46 9.24
C ASP A 69 0.80 0.85 8.70
N PHE A 70 -0.30 1.60 8.88
CA PHE A 70 -1.62 1.26 8.37
C PHE A 70 -2.20 2.46 7.61
N THR A 71 -2.84 2.21 6.48
CA THR A 71 -3.49 3.25 5.66
C THR A 71 -4.97 2.94 5.54
N TYR A 72 -5.82 3.93 5.81
CA TYR A 72 -7.27 3.78 5.64
C TYR A 72 -7.62 3.59 4.16
N VAL A 73 -8.48 2.62 3.85
CA VAL A 73 -8.77 2.21 2.47
C VAL A 73 -9.29 3.35 1.60
N GLU A 74 -10.15 4.23 2.13
CA GLU A 74 -10.68 5.36 1.36
C GLU A 74 -9.59 6.39 1.02
N ASN A 75 -8.57 6.54 1.87
CA ASN A 75 -7.44 7.43 1.57
C ASN A 75 -6.63 6.89 0.37
N VAL A 76 -6.51 5.56 0.24
CA VAL A 76 -5.83 4.94 -0.90
C VAL A 76 -6.64 5.07 -2.17
N VAL A 77 -7.97 4.91 -2.09
CA VAL A 77 -8.87 5.19 -3.22
C VAL A 77 -8.73 6.64 -3.66
N HIS A 78 -8.76 7.58 -2.71
CA HIS A 78 -8.57 9.00 -3.00
C HIS A 78 -7.20 9.27 -3.64
N ALA A 79 -6.12 8.65 -3.15
CA ALA A 79 -4.79 8.77 -3.75
C ALA A 79 -4.75 8.27 -5.21
N ASN A 80 -5.46 7.19 -5.55
CA ASN A 80 -5.56 6.72 -6.94
C ASN A 80 -6.25 7.75 -7.83
N ILE A 81 -7.34 8.38 -7.36
CA ILE A 81 -8.04 9.45 -8.09
C ILE A 81 -7.11 10.64 -8.31
N CYS A 82 -6.40 11.08 -7.27
CA CYS A 82 -5.44 12.18 -7.39
C CYS A 82 -4.27 11.85 -8.33
N ALA A 83 -3.79 10.60 -8.31
CA ALA A 83 -2.71 10.16 -9.18
C ALA A 83 -3.14 10.20 -10.66
N GLU A 84 -4.34 9.70 -10.97
CA GLU A 84 -4.89 9.76 -12.33
C GLU A 84 -5.03 11.21 -12.82
N GLN A 85 -5.64 12.08 -12.00
CA GLN A 85 -5.79 13.50 -12.33
C GLN A 85 -4.45 14.19 -12.56
N ALA A 86 -3.43 13.85 -11.76
CA ALA A 86 -2.09 14.38 -11.89
C ALA A 86 -1.37 13.83 -13.14
N LEU A 87 -1.58 12.57 -13.51
CA LEU A 87 -1.06 12.01 -14.76
C LEU A 87 -1.63 12.74 -15.99
N CYS A 88 -2.90 13.14 -15.95
CA CYS A 88 -3.53 13.88 -17.04
C CYS A 88 -3.15 15.38 -17.08
N SER A 89 -3.10 16.04 -15.93
CA SER A 89 -2.94 17.51 -15.85
C SER A 89 -1.53 17.99 -15.57
N ASN A 90 -0.70 17.18 -14.92
CA ASN A 90 0.64 17.54 -14.48
C ASN A 90 1.58 16.32 -14.45
N ALA A 91 1.67 15.60 -15.57
CA ALA A 91 2.41 14.36 -15.68
C ALA A 91 3.87 14.48 -15.19
N ALA A 92 4.54 15.61 -15.41
CA ALA A 92 5.92 15.83 -14.96
C ALA A 92 6.12 15.64 -13.44
N SER A 93 5.06 15.86 -12.65
CA SER A 93 5.11 15.70 -11.19
C SER A 93 5.06 14.23 -10.75
N VAL A 94 4.32 13.36 -11.45
CA VAL A 94 3.95 12.01 -11.00
C VAL A 94 4.33 10.85 -11.94
N ALA A 95 4.45 11.10 -13.24
CA ALA A 95 4.68 10.07 -14.26
C ALA A 95 6.06 9.43 -14.10
N GLY A 96 6.12 8.10 -14.27
CA GLY A 96 7.33 7.30 -14.13
C GLY A 96 7.89 7.24 -12.71
N LYS A 97 7.09 7.61 -11.69
CA LYS A 97 7.54 7.70 -10.29
C LYS A 97 6.73 6.81 -9.35
N VAL A 98 7.33 6.59 -8.20
CA VAL A 98 6.75 5.87 -7.06
C VAL A 98 6.36 6.88 -5.97
N HIS A 99 5.18 6.69 -5.39
CA HIS A 99 4.66 7.48 -4.27
C HIS A 99 4.21 6.56 -3.12
N PHE A 100 4.20 7.08 -1.90
CA PHE A 100 3.89 6.35 -0.66
C PHE A 100 2.67 6.97 0.03
#